data_AF-A0A3Q3KA11-F1
#
_entry.id   AF-A0A3Q3KA11-F1
#
_cell.length_a   1.000
_cell.length_b   1.000
_cell.length_c   1.000
_cell.angle_alpha   90.00
_cell.angle_beta   90.00
_cell.angle_gamma   90.00
#
_symmetry.space_group_name_H-M   'P 1'
#
loop_
_entity.id
_entity.type
_entity.pdbx_description
1 polymer ?
#
loop_
_entity_poly.entity_id
_entity_poly.type
_entity_poly.pdbx_seq_one_letter_code
_entity_poly.pdbx_strand_id
1 'polypeptide(L)'
;STVHSSQILSTAHRSLAQTSTSVKFSCCCKRRVCFKSVSSLQTTDKVVHLLSKHKATYLLVSFAVVSQVYKRYVEIGRVAYVSFGPHAGKLVAIVDVIDQNRALVDGPCTAVKRQAMPFKCMQLTDYVIKVPHSARQKFVRRAWEKAQVNEKWSQSSWAKKIEARQKRAKMSDFDRYKVMKAKRMRNKIIRHEVKKLQKEAAKK
;
A
#
# COMPACT_ATOMS: atom_id res chain seq x y z
N SER A 1 -37.40 -16.02 55.97
CA SER A 1 -36.11 -15.52 56.46
C SER A 1 -35.84 -14.18 55.79
N THR A 2 -36.04 -13.11 56.55
CA THR A 2 -35.41 -11.77 56.39
C THR A 2 -33.92 -11.95 56.05
N VAL A 3 -33.21 -11.09 55.30
CA VAL A 3 -33.02 -9.64 55.47
C VAL A 3 -32.40 -9.02 54.18
N HIS A 4 -32.89 -7.85 53.80
CA HIS A 4 -32.15 -6.61 53.44
C HIS A 4 -31.35 -6.41 52.13
N SER A 5 -31.68 -5.25 51.54
CA SER A 5 -30.81 -4.19 50.99
C SER A 5 -30.01 -4.50 49.72
N SER A 6 -29.95 -3.64 48.71
CA SER A 6 -30.15 -2.18 48.63
C SER A 6 -30.16 -1.79 47.14
N GLN A 7 -31.23 -1.14 46.69
CA GLN A 7 -31.35 0.27 46.31
C GLN A 7 -30.86 0.68 44.88
N ILE A 8 -31.79 1.10 44.00
CA ILE A 8 -32.13 2.50 43.54
C ILE A 8 -30.98 3.11 42.68
N LEU A 9 -31.11 3.42 41.37
CA LEU A 9 -31.76 4.58 40.71
C LEU A 9 -31.66 4.35 39.17
N SER A 10 -32.74 4.33 38.37
CA SER A 10 -33.42 5.48 37.76
C SER A 10 -32.52 6.64 37.36
N THR A 11 -32.21 6.79 36.06
CA THR A 11 -32.18 8.12 35.44
C THR A 11 -32.40 8.04 33.93
N ALA A 12 -33.61 8.40 33.51
CA ALA A 12 -33.84 9.02 32.21
C ALA A 12 -33.46 10.51 32.33
N HIS A 13 -32.69 11.05 31.38
CA HIS A 13 -32.65 12.47 31.02
C HIS A 13 -31.96 12.55 29.65
N ARG A 14 -32.69 12.83 28.57
CA ARG A 14 -33.10 14.15 28.07
C ARG A 14 -31.91 14.95 27.53
N SER A 15 -31.91 15.05 26.19
CA SER A 15 -31.54 16.22 25.37
C SER A 15 -30.30 17.00 25.78
N LEU A 16 -29.31 17.02 24.88
CA LEU A 16 -28.66 18.25 24.46
C LEU A 16 -28.31 18.14 22.97
N ALA A 17 -29.18 18.73 22.16
CA ALA A 17 -28.79 19.23 20.85
C ALA A 17 -27.75 20.33 21.06
N GLN A 18 -26.56 20.17 20.50
CA GLN A 18 -25.69 21.30 20.14
C GLN A 18 -25.13 21.09 18.74
N THR A 19 -25.69 21.90 17.86
CA THR A 19 -25.15 22.38 16.61
C THR A 19 -23.67 22.72 16.72
N SER A 20 -22.83 22.14 15.87
CA SER A 20 -21.68 22.87 15.34
C SER A 20 -21.70 22.78 13.82
N THR A 21 -22.08 23.91 13.25
CA THR A 21 -21.88 24.31 11.87
C THR A 21 -20.42 24.08 11.45
N SER A 22 -20.19 23.21 10.47
CA SER A 22 -19.04 23.35 9.58
C SER A 22 -19.56 23.28 8.15
N VAL A 23 -19.66 24.47 7.59
CA VAL A 23 -20.12 24.75 6.24
C VAL A 23 -19.15 24.10 5.26
N LYS A 24 -19.65 23.12 4.49
CA LYS A 24 -19.02 22.70 3.24
C LYS A 24 -19.22 23.83 2.23
N PHE A 25 -18.22 24.70 2.08
CA PHE A 25 -18.13 25.55 0.90
C PHE A 25 -17.50 24.75 -0.25
N SER A 26 -18.40 24.33 -1.14
CA SER A 26 -18.14 24.22 -2.57
C SER A 26 -18.13 25.62 -3.17
N CYS A 27 -17.09 25.98 -3.92
CA CYS A 27 -17.15 26.90 -5.07
C CYS A 27 -15.81 26.76 -5.82
N CYS A 28 -15.72 26.08 -6.96
CA CYS A 28 -16.10 26.55 -8.29
C CYS A 28 -15.34 27.82 -8.76
N CYS A 29 -14.50 27.59 -9.78
CA CYS A 29 -14.20 28.44 -10.94
C CYS A 29 -13.33 29.72 -10.88
N LYS A 30 -12.29 29.67 -11.74
CA LYS A 30 -11.87 30.68 -12.76
C LYS A 30 -11.17 31.97 -12.28
N ARG A 31 -9.89 32.15 -12.68
CA ARG A 31 -9.36 32.91 -13.88
C ARG A 31 -9.13 34.39 -13.50
N ARG A 32 -8.03 35.11 -13.82
CA ARG A 32 -7.48 35.44 -15.15
C ARG A 32 -6.28 36.44 -14.94
N VAL A 33 -5.05 36.17 -15.42
CA VAL A 33 -4.30 36.61 -16.66
C VAL A 33 -3.63 38.00 -16.61
N CYS A 34 -2.34 38.07 -17.02
CA CYS A 34 -1.76 38.91 -18.11
C CYS A 34 -0.23 39.11 -17.91
N PHE A 35 0.65 39.29 -18.91
CA PHE A 35 0.75 38.99 -20.35
C PHE A 35 2.12 39.57 -20.82
N LYS A 36 2.76 38.95 -21.80
CA LYS A 36 3.62 39.52 -22.89
C LYS A 36 4.24 38.32 -23.65
N SER A 37 3.65 37.81 -24.75
CA SER A 37 3.62 38.31 -26.15
C SER A 37 4.98 38.07 -26.85
N VAL A 38 5.20 37.56 -28.07
CA VAL A 38 4.47 37.35 -29.36
C VAL A 38 5.29 36.25 -30.11
N SER A 39 4.76 35.27 -30.84
CA SER A 39 4.54 35.39 -32.30
C SER A 39 3.74 34.23 -32.94
N SER A 40 2.81 34.67 -33.80
CA SER A 40 2.08 34.05 -34.90
C SER A 40 2.43 32.63 -35.39
N LEU A 41 1.39 31.81 -35.61
CA LEU A 41 1.02 31.36 -36.95
C LEU A 41 -0.42 30.80 -36.95
N GLN A 42 -1.19 31.27 -37.92
CA GLN A 42 -2.58 30.92 -38.20
C GLN A 42 -2.66 29.50 -38.76
N THR A 43 -3.69 28.74 -38.37
CA THR A 43 -4.61 28.00 -39.27
C THR A 43 -5.68 27.34 -38.39
N THR A 44 -6.89 27.90 -38.43
CA THR A 44 -8.10 27.33 -37.86
C THR A 44 -8.72 26.31 -38.82
N ASP A 45 -9.68 25.52 -38.32
CA ASP A 45 -10.80 24.96 -39.09
C ASP A 45 -10.75 23.52 -39.65
N LYS A 46 -10.11 22.54 -38.98
CA LYS A 46 -10.38 21.10 -39.28
C LYS A 46 -10.61 20.15 -38.11
N VAL A 47 -10.62 20.61 -36.85
CA VAL A 47 -10.75 19.69 -35.68
C VAL A 47 -12.18 19.58 -35.13
N VAL A 48 -13.10 20.46 -35.54
CA VAL A 48 -14.46 20.51 -34.96
C VAL A 48 -15.45 19.52 -35.61
N HIS A 49 -15.12 18.91 -36.76
CA HIS A 49 -16.05 18.00 -37.45
C HIS A 49 -15.84 16.50 -37.18
N LEU A 50 -14.87 16.12 -36.33
CA LEU A 50 -14.62 14.72 -35.94
C LEU A 50 -14.84 14.43 -34.45
N LEU A 51 -15.65 15.25 -33.75
CA LEU A 51 -16.08 15.01 -32.37
C LEU A 51 -17.60 14.90 -32.25
N SER A 52 -18.23 14.24 -33.23
CA SER A 52 -19.70 14.02 -33.25
C SER A 52 -20.13 12.56 -33.47
N LYS A 53 -19.22 11.56 -33.37
CA LYS A 53 -19.58 10.13 -33.57
C LYS A 53 -19.11 9.15 -32.48
N HIS A 54 -18.73 9.62 -31.28
CA HIS A 54 -18.42 8.74 -30.13
C HIS A 54 -19.05 9.22 -28.81
N LYS A 55 -20.33 9.64 -28.84
CA LYS A 55 -21.12 9.96 -27.64
C LYS A 55 -22.03 8.80 -27.16
N ALA A 56 -21.83 7.59 -27.67
CA ALA A 56 -22.70 6.44 -27.40
C ALA A 56 -21.96 5.17 -26.91
N THR A 57 -20.82 5.31 -26.22
CA THR A 57 -20.11 4.17 -25.58
C THR A 57 -19.42 4.58 -24.28
N TYR A 58 -20.02 5.49 -23.51
CA TYR A 58 -19.63 5.80 -22.13
C TYR A 58 -20.79 5.51 -21.18
N LEU A 59 -21.39 4.32 -21.31
CA LEU A 59 -22.27 3.76 -20.30
C LEU A 59 -21.83 2.31 -20.09
N LEU A 60 -21.63 1.94 -18.81
CA LEU A 60 -21.15 0.64 -18.30
C LEU A 60 -19.64 0.45 -18.57
N VAL A 61 -18.75 0.69 -17.61
CA VAL A 61 -18.56 -0.15 -16.43
C VAL A 61 -18.14 0.70 -15.22
N SER A 62 -19.10 1.19 -14.47
CA SER A 62 -18.88 1.53 -13.06
C SER A 62 -18.80 0.22 -12.28
N PHE A 63 -17.64 -0.44 -12.35
CA PHE A 63 -17.37 -1.65 -11.60
C PHE A 63 -17.40 -1.27 -10.12
N ALA A 64 -18.49 -1.62 -9.43
CA ALA A 64 -18.60 -1.48 -8.00
C ALA A 64 -17.39 -2.18 -7.36
N VAL A 65 -16.50 -1.40 -6.74
CA VAL A 65 -15.41 -1.95 -5.92
C VAL A 65 -16.07 -2.50 -4.67
N VAL A 66 -16.55 -3.75 -4.75
CA VAL A 66 -16.93 -4.52 -3.58
C VAL A 66 -15.64 -4.72 -2.80
N SER A 67 -15.43 -3.87 -1.80
CA SER A 67 -14.29 -3.89 -0.90
C SER A 67 -14.38 -5.15 -0.03
N GLN A 68 -13.90 -6.29 -0.55
CA GLN A 68 -13.66 -7.46 0.29
C GLN A 68 -12.65 -7.11 1.38
N VAL A 69 -13.04 -7.38 2.62
CA VAL A 69 -12.26 -7.05 3.83
C VAL A 69 -10.89 -7.75 3.80
N TYR A 70 -10.86 -8.99 3.31
CA TYR A 70 -9.63 -9.77 3.17
C TYR A 70 -9.12 -9.72 1.72
N LYS A 71 -7.84 -9.39 1.56
CA LYS A 71 -7.17 -9.26 0.24
C LYS A 71 -6.17 -10.38 -0.03
N ARG A 72 -5.63 -10.99 1.02
CA ARG A 72 -4.59 -12.02 0.94
C ARG A 72 -5.13 -13.29 1.56
N TYR A 73 -5.29 -14.30 0.73
CA TYR A 73 -5.81 -15.60 1.14
C TYR A 73 -4.71 -16.65 1.07
N VAL A 74 -4.80 -17.68 1.91
CA VAL A 74 -3.98 -18.87 1.74
C VAL A 74 -4.50 -19.61 0.52
N GLU A 75 -3.70 -19.66 -0.53
CA GLU A 75 -4.04 -20.34 -1.78
C GLU A 75 -2.79 -20.97 -2.39
N ILE A 76 -3.01 -21.96 -3.25
CA ILE A 76 -1.95 -22.66 -3.95
C ILE A 76 -1.23 -21.68 -4.88
N GLY A 77 0.09 -21.65 -4.78
CA GLY A 77 0.97 -20.80 -5.57
C GLY A 77 1.16 -19.39 -5.03
N ARG A 78 0.52 -19.01 -3.92
CA ARG A 78 0.79 -17.72 -3.29
C ARG A 78 2.19 -17.67 -2.67
N VAL A 79 2.86 -16.55 -2.87
CA VAL A 79 4.17 -16.28 -2.28
C VAL A 79 4.01 -15.72 -0.88
N ALA A 80 4.78 -16.26 0.05
CA ALA A 80 4.87 -15.79 1.42
C ALA A 80 6.32 -15.42 1.77
N TYR A 81 6.46 -14.46 2.68
CA TYR A 81 7.73 -14.07 3.28
C TYR A 81 7.88 -14.74 4.64
N VAL A 82 8.99 -15.44 4.88
CA VAL A 82 9.24 -16.09 6.17
C VAL A 82 9.79 -15.07 7.16
N SER A 83 9.06 -14.83 8.24
CA SER A 83 9.40 -13.80 9.22
C SER A 83 10.42 -14.30 10.24
N PHE A 84 10.27 -15.53 10.73
CA PHE A 84 11.13 -16.12 11.76
C PHE A 84 11.32 -17.62 11.54
N GLY A 85 12.35 -18.20 12.17
CA GLY A 85 12.75 -19.60 12.00
C GLY A 85 14.05 -19.75 11.17
N PRO A 86 14.40 -20.99 10.79
CA PRO A 86 15.68 -21.28 10.12
C PRO A 86 15.80 -20.63 8.73
N HIS A 87 14.68 -20.31 8.09
CA HIS A 87 14.61 -19.68 6.77
C HIS A 87 14.14 -18.22 6.82
N ALA A 88 14.34 -17.53 7.95
CA ALA A 88 13.93 -16.14 8.10
C ALA A 88 14.51 -15.24 7.01
N GLY A 89 13.69 -14.32 6.50
CA GLY A 89 14.09 -13.39 5.45
C GLY A 89 13.96 -13.91 4.02
N LYS A 90 13.58 -15.18 3.83
CA LYS A 90 13.43 -15.79 2.50
C LYS A 90 11.98 -15.74 2.03
N LEU A 91 11.81 -15.74 0.70
CA LEU A 91 10.50 -15.92 0.07
C LEU A 91 10.26 -17.39 -0.23
N VAL A 92 9.00 -17.77 -0.21
CA VAL A 92 8.56 -19.14 -0.45
C VAL A 92 7.20 -19.15 -1.17
N ALA A 93 6.88 -20.20 -1.91
CA ALA A 93 5.54 -20.44 -2.46
C ALA A 93 4.83 -21.54 -1.67
N ILE A 94 3.55 -21.33 -1.40
CA ILE A 94 2.66 -22.36 -0.88
C ILE A 94 2.33 -23.31 -2.03
N VAL A 95 2.68 -24.59 -1.89
CA VAL A 95 2.39 -25.61 -2.90
C VAL A 95 1.10 -26.34 -2.54
N ASP A 96 0.91 -26.60 -1.25
CA ASP A 96 -0.23 -27.31 -0.73
C ASP A 96 -0.57 -26.90 0.71
N VAL A 97 -1.82 -27.09 1.13
CA VAL A 97 -2.30 -26.89 2.49
C VAL A 97 -2.46 -28.27 3.13
N ILE A 98 -1.66 -28.55 4.15
CA ILE A 98 -1.69 -29.85 4.83
C ILE A 98 -2.81 -29.83 5.87
N ASP A 99 -2.75 -28.83 6.75
CA ASP A 99 -3.67 -28.65 7.87
C ASP A 99 -4.03 -27.16 7.97
N GLN A 100 -4.99 -26.80 8.84
CA GLN A 100 -5.33 -25.40 9.10
C GLN A 100 -4.13 -24.55 9.54
N ASN A 101 -3.13 -25.17 10.19
CA ASN A 101 -1.98 -24.49 10.77
C ASN A 101 -0.70 -24.62 9.95
N ARG A 102 -0.66 -25.50 8.93
CA ARG A 102 0.57 -25.85 8.21
C ARG A 102 0.34 -25.97 6.71
N ALA A 103 1.30 -25.49 5.94
CA ALA A 103 1.37 -25.66 4.49
C ALA A 103 2.63 -26.41 4.07
N LEU A 104 2.54 -27.10 2.94
CA LEU A 104 3.70 -27.56 2.20
C LEU A 104 4.23 -26.40 1.37
N VAL A 105 5.50 -26.09 1.56
CA VAL A 105 6.12 -24.89 1.03
C VAL A 105 7.37 -25.23 0.24
N ASP A 106 7.65 -24.47 -0.83
CA ASP A 106 8.83 -24.65 -1.68
C ASP A 106 9.42 -23.28 -2.07
N GLY A 107 10.74 -23.17 -2.06
CA GLY A 107 11.48 -21.95 -2.43
C GLY A 107 12.70 -22.28 -3.28
N PRO A 108 12.51 -22.71 -4.55
CA PRO A 108 13.59 -23.21 -5.39
C PRO A 108 14.65 -22.15 -5.75
N CYS A 109 14.26 -20.88 -5.85
CA CYS A 109 15.16 -19.76 -6.16
C CYS A 109 15.77 -19.12 -4.90
N THR A 110 15.17 -19.34 -3.73
CA THR A 110 15.57 -18.77 -2.43
C THR A 110 16.30 -19.78 -1.53
N ALA A 111 16.66 -20.94 -2.09
CA ALA A 111 17.33 -22.04 -1.41
C ALA A 111 16.57 -22.56 -0.17
N VAL A 112 15.24 -22.52 -0.20
CA VAL A 112 14.39 -23.21 0.79
C VAL A 112 13.96 -24.54 0.18
N LYS A 113 14.41 -25.65 0.78
CA LYS A 113 14.00 -26.99 0.37
C LYS A 113 12.51 -27.18 0.65
N ARG A 114 11.87 -28.08 -0.11
CA ARG A 114 10.48 -28.44 0.11
C ARG A 114 10.29 -29.00 1.52
N GLN A 115 9.45 -28.34 2.31
CA GLN A 115 9.22 -28.71 3.71
C GLN A 115 7.82 -28.27 4.16
N ALA A 116 7.30 -28.91 5.21
CA ALA A 116 6.12 -28.42 5.91
C ALA A 116 6.50 -27.21 6.76
N MET A 117 5.67 -26.17 6.73
CA MET A 117 5.91 -24.93 7.48
C MET A 117 4.60 -24.38 8.06
N PRO A 118 4.60 -23.92 9.34
CA PRO A 118 3.39 -23.38 9.94
C PRO A 118 3.05 -21.99 9.39
N PHE A 119 1.76 -21.67 9.28
CA PHE A 119 1.33 -20.35 8.78
C PHE A 119 1.76 -19.19 9.69
N LYS A 120 1.93 -19.44 10.99
CA LYS A 120 2.33 -18.42 11.96
C LYS A 120 3.70 -17.79 11.66
N CYS A 121 4.62 -18.53 11.04
CA CYS A 121 5.97 -18.04 10.76
C CYS A 121 6.12 -17.34 9.42
N MET A 122 5.08 -17.32 8.59
CA MET A 122 5.11 -16.71 7.26
C MET A 122 4.04 -15.62 7.12
N GLN A 123 4.37 -14.58 6.36
CA GLN A 123 3.50 -13.45 6.07
C GLN A 123 3.16 -13.49 4.59
N LEU A 124 1.88 -13.56 4.26
CA LEU A 124 1.42 -13.64 2.87
C LEU A 124 1.74 -12.34 2.13
N THR A 125 2.20 -12.48 0.89
CA THR A 125 2.41 -11.36 -0.03
C THR A 125 1.28 -11.28 -1.06
N ASP A 126 1.29 -10.22 -1.87
CA ASP A 126 0.33 -10.00 -2.94
C ASP A 126 0.61 -10.84 -4.20
N TYR A 127 1.79 -11.49 -4.27
CA TYR A 127 2.20 -12.23 -5.45
C TYR A 127 1.64 -13.64 -5.45
N VAL A 128 1.08 -14.04 -6.59
CA VAL A 128 0.50 -15.35 -6.82
C VAL A 128 1.10 -15.93 -8.10
N ILE A 129 1.63 -17.14 -8.00
CA ILE A 129 2.18 -17.90 -9.11
C ILE A 129 1.15 -18.96 -9.48
N LYS A 130 0.82 -19.11 -10.76
CA LYS A 130 -0.11 -20.13 -11.21
C LYS A 130 0.61 -21.49 -11.26
N VAL A 131 0.34 -22.35 -10.28
CA VAL A 131 0.83 -23.73 -10.21
C VAL A 131 -0.31 -24.67 -9.84
N PRO A 132 -0.32 -25.92 -10.33
CA PRO A 132 -1.28 -26.91 -9.86
C PRO A 132 -0.95 -27.31 -8.41
N HIS A 133 -1.97 -27.79 -7.70
CA HIS A 133 -1.81 -28.42 -6.39
C HIS A 133 -0.76 -29.55 -6.46
N SER A 134 0.10 -29.65 -5.45
CA SER A 134 1.14 -30.69 -5.36
C SER A 134 2.16 -30.73 -6.52
N ALA A 135 2.37 -29.60 -7.22
CA ALA A 135 3.37 -29.51 -8.30
C ALA A 135 4.79 -29.92 -7.87
N ARG A 136 5.56 -30.56 -8.76
CA ARG A 136 6.99 -30.84 -8.54
C ARG A 136 7.82 -29.56 -8.58
N GLN A 137 8.96 -29.56 -7.88
CA GLN A 137 9.81 -28.37 -7.69
C GLN A 137 10.27 -27.74 -9.02
N LYS A 138 10.49 -28.56 -10.06
CA LYS A 138 10.84 -28.08 -11.41
C LYS A 138 9.78 -27.15 -12.00
N PHE A 139 8.49 -27.43 -11.80
CA PHE A 139 7.41 -26.58 -12.29
C PHE A 139 7.29 -25.30 -11.48
N VAL A 140 7.44 -25.39 -10.16
CA VAL A 140 7.44 -24.20 -9.28
C VAL A 140 8.58 -23.25 -9.65
N ARG A 141 9.79 -23.76 -9.93
CA ARG A 141 10.94 -22.97 -10.40
C ARG A 141 10.61 -22.23 -11.71
N ARG A 142 10.14 -22.95 -12.72
CA ARG A 142 9.78 -22.36 -14.03
C ARG A 142 8.70 -21.28 -13.88
N ALA A 143 7.69 -21.54 -13.06
CA ALA A 143 6.61 -20.59 -12.83
C ALA A 143 7.08 -19.35 -12.04
N TRP A 144 8.01 -19.53 -11.10
CA TRP A 144 8.63 -18.45 -10.34
C TRP A 144 9.45 -17.50 -11.22
N GLU A 145 10.26 -18.07 -12.11
CA GLU A 145 11.07 -17.33 -13.09
C GLU A 145 10.16 -16.62 -14.10
N LYS A 146 9.15 -17.32 -14.66
CA LYS A 146 8.15 -16.72 -15.57
C LYS A 146 7.40 -15.55 -14.95
N ALA A 147 7.11 -15.63 -13.64
CA ALA A 147 6.42 -14.56 -12.92
C ALA A 147 7.36 -13.42 -12.45
N GLN A 148 8.68 -13.57 -12.60
CA GLN A 148 9.71 -12.61 -12.17
C GLN A 148 9.51 -12.13 -10.73
N VAL A 149 9.20 -13.06 -9.81
CA VAL A 149 8.84 -12.72 -8.43
C VAL A 149 9.99 -12.00 -7.70
N ASN A 150 11.24 -12.37 -7.96
CA ASN A 150 12.40 -11.75 -7.31
C ASN A 150 12.55 -10.27 -7.68
N GLU A 151 12.31 -9.92 -8.94
CA GLU A 151 12.39 -8.54 -9.42
C GLU A 151 11.26 -7.70 -8.82
N LYS A 152 10.03 -8.22 -8.88
CA LYS A 152 8.85 -7.59 -8.27
C LYS A 152 9.02 -7.39 -6.77
N TRP A 153 9.57 -8.38 -6.08
CA TRP A 153 9.87 -8.28 -4.66
C TRP A 153 10.89 -7.18 -4.40
N SER A 154 12.00 -7.15 -5.13
CA SER A 154 13.07 -6.15 -4.95
C SER A 154 12.57 -4.72 -5.20
N GLN A 155 11.65 -4.54 -6.15
CA GLN A 155 11.02 -3.24 -6.42
C GLN A 155 10.00 -2.83 -5.35
N SER A 156 9.43 -3.79 -4.63
CA SER A 156 8.39 -3.54 -3.62
C SER A 156 8.88 -2.60 -2.51
N SER A 157 7.95 -1.78 -2.00
CA SER A 157 8.25 -0.90 -0.87
C SER A 157 8.61 -1.70 0.40
N TRP A 158 8.11 -2.93 0.52
CA TRP A 158 8.41 -3.80 1.65
C TRP A 158 9.86 -4.28 1.62
N ALA A 159 10.34 -4.82 0.50
CA ALA A 159 11.75 -5.23 0.38
C ALA A 159 12.70 -4.04 0.61
N LYS A 160 12.40 -2.88 0.02
CA LYS A 160 13.17 -1.63 0.23
C LYS A 160 13.22 -1.22 1.71
N LYS A 161 12.14 -1.42 2.47
CA LYS A 161 12.13 -1.16 3.93
C LYS A 161 13.00 -2.15 4.70
N ILE A 162 12.99 -3.43 4.31
CA ILE A 162 13.85 -4.46 4.91
C ILE A 162 15.32 -4.12 4.65
N GLU A 163 15.66 -3.82 3.41
CA GLU A 163 17.02 -3.43 3.01
C GLU A 163 17.47 -2.15 3.76
N ALA A 164 16.61 -1.13 3.84
CA ALA A 164 16.91 0.09 4.59
C ALA A 164 17.16 -0.19 6.09
N ARG A 165 16.44 -1.16 6.68
CA ARG A 165 16.67 -1.58 8.07
C ARG A 165 18.02 -2.28 8.21
N GLN A 166 18.38 -3.15 7.29
CA GLN A 166 19.68 -3.84 7.27
C GLN A 166 20.84 -2.84 7.11
N LYS A 167 20.72 -1.88 6.18
CA LYS A 167 21.72 -0.82 5.98
C LYS A 167 21.91 0.04 7.23
N ARG A 168 20.82 0.36 7.94
CA ARG A 168 20.91 1.10 9.22
C ARG A 168 21.58 0.29 10.32
N ALA A 169 21.30 -1.01 10.40
CA ALA A 169 21.93 -1.88 11.38
C ALA A 169 23.43 -2.07 11.13
N LYS A 170 23.86 -2.11 9.86
CA LYS A 170 25.27 -2.24 9.45
C LYS A 170 26.08 -0.93 9.50
N MET A 171 25.42 0.22 9.72
CA MET A 171 26.04 1.54 9.57
C MET A 171 27.14 1.80 10.60
N SER A 172 28.31 2.23 10.13
CA SER A 172 29.44 2.62 10.99
C SER A 172 29.19 3.96 11.71
N ASP A 173 29.94 4.24 12.78
CA ASP A 173 29.85 5.52 13.50
C ASP A 173 30.11 6.74 12.59
N PHE A 174 31.12 6.63 11.72
CA PHE A 174 31.44 7.69 10.78
C PHE A 174 30.29 7.96 9.79
N ASP A 175 29.61 6.92 9.32
CA ASP A 175 28.44 7.08 8.45
C ASP A 175 27.25 7.69 9.19
N ARG A 176 27.07 7.38 10.49
CA ARG A 176 26.08 8.05 11.35
C ARG A 176 26.33 9.56 11.44
N TYR A 177 27.60 9.97 11.58
CA TYR A 177 27.97 11.38 11.57
C TYR A 177 27.64 12.08 10.25
N LYS A 178 27.96 11.47 9.09
CA LYS A 178 27.59 12.00 7.76
C LYS A 178 26.08 12.16 7.61
N VAL A 179 25.31 11.14 7.99
CA VAL A 179 23.84 11.15 7.95
C VAL A 179 23.29 12.27 8.84
N MET A 180 23.86 12.49 10.03
CA MET A 180 23.44 13.55 10.94
C MET A 180 23.65 14.94 10.31
N LYS A 181 24.82 15.21 9.72
CA LYS A 181 25.10 16.50 9.08
C LYS A 181 24.19 16.75 7.88
N ALA A 182 24.03 15.76 7.00
CA ALA A 182 23.12 15.86 5.85
C ALA A 182 21.66 16.08 6.28
N LYS A 183 21.20 15.36 7.31
CA LYS A 183 19.84 15.52 7.87
C LYS A 183 19.62 16.89 8.49
N ARG A 184 20.63 17.46 9.18
CA ARG A 184 20.57 18.81 9.74
C ARG A 184 20.36 19.87 8.66
N MET A 185 21.12 19.80 7.57
CA MET A 185 20.98 20.74 6.44
C MET A 185 19.62 20.61 5.76
N ARG A 186 19.20 19.39 5.41
CA ARG A 186 17.87 19.12 4.83
C ARG A 186 16.74 19.69 5.68
N ASN A 187 16.78 19.46 7.00
CA ASN A 187 15.74 19.94 7.92
C ASN A 187 15.74 21.45 8.07
N LYS A 188 16.88 22.14 7.88
CA LYS A 188 16.91 23.61 7.87
C LYS A 188 16.13 24.16 6.66
N ILE A 189 16.37 23.60 5.48
CA ILE A 189 15.68 23.99 4.23
C ILE A 189 14.17 23.73 4.34
N ILE A 190 13.79 22.51 4.75
CA ILE A 190 12.36 22.14 4.88
C ILE A 190 11.65 23.06 5.86
N ARG A 191 12.24 23.35 7.04
CA ARG A 191 11.62 24.24 8.03
C ARG A 191 11.40 25.65 7.49
N HIS A 192 12.36 26.17 6.74
CA HIS A 192 12.23 27.50 6.13
C HIS A 192 11.09 27.53 5.11
N GLU A 193 11.01 26.52 4.24
CA GLU A 193 9.99 26.45 3.21
C GLU A 193 8.59 26.23 3.78
N VAL A 194 8.45 25.31 4.75
CA VAL A 194 7.18 25.09 5.47
C VAL A 194 6.71 26.37 6.15
N LYS A 195 7.62 27.17 6.74
CA LYS A 195 7.26 28.44 7.37
C LYS A 195 6.75 29.47 6.35
N LYS A 196 7.28 29.49 5.12
CA LYS A 196 6.75 30.35 4.04
C LYS A 196 5.34 29.92 3.64
N LEU A 197 5.15 28.63 3.37
CA LEU A 197 3.85 28.06 3.00
C LEU A 197 2.79 28.31 4.09
N GLN A 198 3.15 28.20 5.36
CA GLN A 198 2.25 28.53 6.47
C GLN A 198 1.86 30.01 6.51
N LYS A 199 2.81 30.91 6.26
CA LYS A 199 2.52 32.36 6.18
C LYS A 199 1.63 32.69 4.99
N GLU A 200 1.81 32.04 3.85
CA GLU A 200 0.96 32.22 2.68
C GLU A 200 -0.45 31.65 2.91
N ALA A 201 -0.56 30.50 3.57
CA ALA A 201 -1.84 29.91 3.95
C ALA A 201 -2.60 30.78 4.96
N ALA A 202 -1.90 31.45 5.89
CA ALA A 202 -2.49 32.35 6.86
C ALA A 202 -2.91 33.73 6.29
N LYS A 203 -2.45 34.06 5.08
CA LYS A 203 -2.82 35.30 4.36
C LYS A 203 -4.06 35.13 3.48
N LYS A 204 -4.48 33.89 3.22
CA LYS A 204 -5.72 33.57 2.52
C LYS A 204 -6.85 33.41 3.53
#